data_AF-A0A915EDF2-F1
#
_entry.id   AF-A0A915EDF2-F1
#
_cell.length_a   1.000
_cell.length_b   1.000
_cell.length_c   1.000
_cell.angle_alpha   90.00
_cell.angle_beta   90.00
_cell.angle_gamma   90.00
#
_symmetry.space_group_name_H-M   'P 1'
#
loop_
_entity.id
_entity.type
_entity.pdbx_description
1 polymer ?
#
loop_
_entity_poly.entity_id
_entity_poly.type
_entity_poly.pdbx_seq_one_letter_code
_entity_poly.pdbx_strand_id
1 'polypeptide(L)'
;MSFFGFGQSADISILLENESSRKCARIRAEDGSYDKHFLFYDGESVAGDVLVNLKKAGQKLEHQGIRIDFIGQIEVYYDRGNQHDFICLSKELSKAGEMTQNSKFSFCFHNVNKPFESYVGTNVKLR
;
A
#
# COMPACT_ATOMS: atom_id res chain seq x y z
N MET A 1 18.85 -0.36 27.59
CA MET A 1 18.23 -1.64 27.96
C MET A 1 16.92 -1.78 27.19
N SER A 2 16.91 -2.51 26.08
CA SER A 2 15.67 -2.89 25.39
C SER A 2 15.38 -4.33 25.81
N PHE A 3 14.40 -4.51 26.71
CA PHE A 3 14.13 -5.76 27.43
C PHE A 3 12.77 -6.36 27.06
N PHE A 4 12.36 -6.19 25.81
CA PHE A 4 11.10 -6.68 25.27
C PHE A 4 11.22 -6.78 23.75
N GLY A 5 10.99 -7.97 23.18
CA GLY A 5 11.18 -8.30 21.77
C GLY A 5 10.22 -7.63 20.77
N PHE A 6 9.74 -6.42 21.04
CA PHE A 6 8.84 -5.65 20.17
C PHE A 6 9.61 -4.80 19.15
N GLY A 7 10.35 -5.47 18.28
CA GLY A 7 10.85 -4.86 17.03
C GLY A 7 10.05 -5.41 15.85
N GLN A 8 9.87 -4.63 14.78
CA GLN A 8 9.35 -5.15 13.51
C GLN A 8 10.12 -6.41 13.12
N SER A 9 9.42 -7.54 12.97
CA SER A 9 9.99 -8.86 12.67
C SER A 9 10.19 -9.10 11.17
N ALA A 10 9.57 -8.27 10.33
CA ALA A 10 9.67 -8.33 8.88
C ALA A 10 9.66 -6.93 8.26
N ASP A 11 10.25 -6.80 7.08
CA ASP A 11 10.11 -5.68 6.16
C ASP A 11 9.13 -6.08 5.05
N ILE A 12 8.22 -5.16 4.70
CA ILE A 12 7.21 -5.37 3.67
C ILE A 12 7.47 -4.40 2.53
N SER A 13 7.50 -4.90 1.30
CA SER A 13 7.54 -4.07 0.09
C SER A 13 6.50 -4.52 -0.92
N ILE A 14 5.97 -3.57 -1.68
CA ILE A 14 5.02 -3.80 -2.76
C ILE A 14 5.76 -3.46 -4.05
N LEU A 15 5.89 -4.44 -4.94
CA LEU A 15 6.48 -4.28 -6.26
C LEU A 15 5.36 -4.32 -7.29
N LEU A 16 5.26 -3.29 -8.13
CA LEU A 16 4.25 -3.27 -9.18
C LEU A 16 4.72 -4.04 -10.41
N GLU A 17 3.76 -4.64 -11.12
CA GLU A 17 4.06 -5.19 -12.42
C GLU A 17 4.47 -4.04 -13.38
N ASN A 18 5.58 -4.25 -14.10
CA ASN A 18 6.18 -3.28 -15.01
C ASN A 18 6.66 -1.97 -14.33
N GLU A 19 7.06 -2.03 -13.06
CA GLU A 19 7.52 -0.86 -12.29
C GLU A 19 8.56 0.00 -13.03
N SER A 20 9.51 -0.63 -13.73
CA SER A 20 10.61 0.06 -14.43
C SER A 20 10.17 0.82 -15.68
N SER A 21 9.10 0.40 -16.35
CA SER A 21 8.60 1.01 -17.59
C SER A 21 7.33 1.83 -17.39
N ARG A 22 6.68 1.72 -16.21
CA ARG A 22 5.45 2.44 -15.90
C ARG A 22 5.70 3.94 -15.82
N LYS A 23 4.76 4.70 -16.38
CA LYS A 23 4.80 6.17 -16.32
C LYS A 23 4.65 6.64 -14.88
N CYS A 24 5.26 7.77 -14.57
CA CYS A 24 5.10 8.44 -13.29
C CYS A 24 4.61 9.88 -13.47
N ALA A 25 3.85 10.36 -12.51
CA ALA A 25 3.46 11.76 -12.39
C ALA A 25 4.18 12.42 -11.22
N ARG A 26 4.39 13.74 -11.33
CA ARG A 26 4.88 14.56 -10.22
C ARG A 26 3.67 15.16 -9.50
N ILE A 27 3.54 14.87 -8.22
CA ILE A 27 2.45 15.37 -7.37
C ILE A 27 3.06 16.32 -6.35
N ARG A 28 2.42 17.48 -6.13
CA ARG A 28 2.84 18.42 -5.10
C ARG A 28 2.46 17.87 -3.72
N ALA A 29 3.42 17.75 -2.82
CA ALA A 29 3.22 17.35 -1.44
C ALA A 29 2.73 18.53 -0.58
N GLU A 30 2.26 18.22 0.63
CA GLU A 30 1.72 19.21 1.58
C GLU A 30 2.78 20.22 2.05
N ASP A 31 4.04 19.81 2.14
CA ASP A 31 5.17 20.66 2.50
C ASP A 31 5.66 21.55 1.33
N GLY A 32 5.01 21.46 0.17
CA GLY A 32 5.37 22.19 -1.05
C GLY A 32 6.43 21.52 -1.91
N SER A 33 6.98 20.38 -1.48
CA SER A 33 7.87 19.55 -2.30
C SER A 33 7.09 18.81 -3.39
N TYR A 34 7.79 18.05 -4.24
CA TYR A 34 7.18 17.27 -5.30
C TYR A 34 7.62 15.81 -5.21
N ASP A 35 6.65 14.93 -5.10
CA ASP A 35 6.85 13.49 -5.07
C ASP A 35 6.54 12.87 -6.43
N LYS A 36 7.29 11.80 -6.76
CA LYS A 36 7.10 11.04 -8.00
C LYS A 36 6.32 9.77 -7.68
N HIS A 37 5.12 9.65 -8.24
CA HIS A 37 4.24 8.50 -8.05
C HIS A 37 3.97 7.78 -9.37
N PHE A 38 3.68 6.48 -9.30
CA PHE A 38 3.20 5.73 -10.47
C PHE A 38 1.87 6.28 -10.95
N LEU A 39 1.75 6.45 -12.26
CA LEU A 39 0.56 6.97 -12.91
C LEU A 39 -0.35 5.80 -13.32
N PHE A 40 -1.62 5.91 -12.96
CA PHE A 40 -2.70 5.01 -13.35
C PHE A 40 -3.88 5.84 -13.86
N TYR A 41 -4.60 5.30 -14.84
CA TYR A 41 -5.86 5.84 -15.31
C TYR A 41 -7.04 4.99 -14.84
N ASP A 42 -8.24 5.54 -14.98
CA ASP A 42 -9.48 4.81 -14.75
C ASP A 42 -9.56 3.55 -15.63
N GLY A 43 -10.10 2.48 -15.06
CA GLY A 43 -10.21 1.18 -15.71
C GLY A 43 -8.88 0.39 -15.81
N GLU A 44 -7.73 0.96 -15.45
CA GLU A 44 -6.49 0.18 -15.42
C GLU A 44 -6.47 -0.85 -14.28
N SER A 45 -5.96 -2.04 -14.57
CA SER A 45 -5.64 -3.06 -13.56
C SER A 45 -4.40 -2.69 -12.76
N VAL A 46 -4.40 -3.04 -11.47
CA VAL A 46 -3.27 -2.83 -10.55
C VAL A 46 -2.80 -4.20 -10.05
N ALA A 47 -1.63 -4.62 -10.51
CA ALA A 47 -1.06 -5.92 -10.22
C ALA A 47 0.40 -5.80 -9.77
N GLY A 48 0.87 -6.81 -9.05
CA GLY A 48 2.21 -6.83 -8.51
C GLY A 48 2.43 -7.94 -7.50
N ASP A 49 3.47 -7.78 -6.70
CA ASP A 49 3.90 -8.72 -5.68
C ASP A 49 4.12 -8.00 -4.35
N VAL A 50 3.62 -8.59 -3.26
CA VAL A 50 3.99 -8.22 -1.90
C VAL A 50 5.14 -9.11 -1.45
N LEU A 51 6.29 -8.50 -1.15
CA LEU A 51 7.43 -9.18 -0.55
C LEU A 51 7.42 -8.97 0.96
N VAL A 52 7.55 -10.06 1.69
CA VAL A 52 7.66 -10.05 3.15
C VAL A 52 9.00 -10.70 3.51
N ASN A 53 9.96 -9.87 3.94
CA ASN A 53 11.32 -10.28 4.27
C ASN A 53 11.50 -10.30 5.78
N LEU A 54 11.86 -11.45 6.36
CA LEU A 54 12.12 -11.59 7.79
C LEU A 54 13.45 -10.94 8.13
N LYS A 55 13.49 -10.09 9.17
CA LYS A 55 14.70 -9.32 9.51
C LYS A 55 15.84 -10.19 10.05
N LYS A 56 15.50 -11.32 10.65
CA LYS A 56 16.45 -12.27 11.23
C LYS A 56 16.25 -13.65 10.60
N ALA A 57 17.33 -14.22 10.10
CA ALA A 57 17.31 -15.59 9.60
C ALA A 57 16.89 -16.56 10.73
N GLY A 58 15.94 -17.46 10.44
CA GLY A 58 15.41 -18.42 11.40
C GLY A 58 14.42 -17.85 12.42
N GLN A 59 14.09 -16.55 12.37
CA GLN A 59 13.01 -16.00 13.19
C GLN A 59 11.66 -16.42 12.63
N LYS A 60 10.81 -17.01 13.47
CA LYS A 60 9.41 -17.30 13.14
C LYS A 60 8.55 -16.04 13.31
N LEU A 61 7.71 -15.75 12.33
CA LEU A 61 6.69 -14.70 12.35
C LEU A 61 5.31 -15.35 12.37
N GLU A 62 4.57 -15.19 13.47
CA GLU A 62 3.15 -15.57 13.55
C GLU A 62 2.27 -14.39 13.12
N HIS A 63 1.29 -14.64 12.26
CA HIS A 63 0.38 -13.61 11.75
C HIS A 63 -1.08 -14.10 11.71
N GLN A 64 -2.02 -13.17 11.83
CA GLN A 64 -3.47 -13.44 11.76
C GLN A 64 -4.03 -13.40 10.33
N GLY A 65 -3.16 -13.23 9.34
CA GLY A 65 -3.48 -13.13 7.93
C GLY A 65 -2.67 -12.03 7.27
N ILE A 66 -2.46 -12.15 5.97
CA ILE A 66 -1.79 -11.15 5.15
C ILE A 66 -2.80 -10.72 4.09
N ARG A 67 -3.02 -9.41 3.96
CA ARG A 67 -3.97 -8.82 3.03
C ARG A 67 -3.34 -7.62 2.36
N ILE A 68 -3.71 -7.38 1.12
CA ILE A 68 -3.44 -6.13 0.42
C ILE A 68 -4.76 -5.45 0.10
N ASP A 69 -4.80 -4.14 0.34
CA ASP A 69 -5.95 -3.30 0.08
C ASP A 69 -5.59 -2.24 -0.96
N PHE A 70 -6.47 -2.01 -1.93
CA PHE A 70 -6.47 -0.85 -2.81
C PHE A 70 -7.55 0.10 -2.30
N ILE A 71 -7.13 1.28 -1.84
CA ILE A 71 -8.00 2.26 -1.21
C ILE A 71 -7.89 3.58 -1.99
N GLY A 72 -9.04 4.16 -2.31
CA GLY A 72 -9.16 5.54 -2.76
C GLY A 72 -9.96 6.32 -1.72
N GLN A 73 -9.39 7.40 -1.20
CA GLN A 73 -9.92 8.10 -0.03
C GLN A 73 -9.90 9.62 -0.20
N ILE A 74 -10.92 10.28 0.35
CA ILE A 74 -10.98 11.72 0.54
C ILE A 74 -10.74 12.02 2.02
N GLU A 75 -9.73 12.84 2.30
CA GLU A 75 -9.36 13.30 3.63
C GLU A 75 -9.68 14.79 3.76
N VAL A 76 -10.45 15.15 4.79
CA VAL A 76 -10.76 16.56 5.12
C VAL A 76 -9.96 16.95 6.36
N TYR A 77 -9.05 17.92 6.25
CA TYR A 77 -8.08 18.18 7.32
C TYR A 77 -8.67 18.77 8.60
N TYR A 78 -9.82 19.44 8.51
CA TYR A 78 -10.49 20.00 9.68
C TYR A 78 -11.27 18.94 10.47
N ASP A 79 -11.54 17.80 9.84
CA ASP A 79 -12.25 16.66 10.40
C ASP A 79 -11.44 15.39 10.12
N ARG A 80 -10.20 15.35 10.64
CA ARG A 80 -9.25 14.25 10.36
C ARG A 80 -9.77 12.86 10.76
N GLY A 81 -10.78 12.79 11.63
CA GLY A 81 -11.44 11.55 12.01
C GLY A 81 -12.43 11.02 10.97
N ASN A 82 -12.78 11.84 9.98
CA ASN A 82 -13.79 11.55 8.98
C ASN A 82 -13.13 11.40 7.61
N GLN A 83 -12.52 10.23 7.41
CA GLN A 83 -11.99 9.85 6.11
C GLN A 83 -13.09 9.13 5.32
N HIS A 84 -13.22 9.47 4.05
CA HIS A 84 -14.25 8.90 3.17
C HIS A 84 -13.60 8.03 2.10
N ASP A 85 -13.71 6.71 2.27
CA ASP A 85 -13.28 5.73 1.27
C ASP A 85 -14.33 5.66 0.16
N PHE A 86 -13.97 6.08 -1.04
CA PHE A 86 -14.82 5.93 -2.23
C PHE A 86 -14.49 4.66 -3.02
N ILE A 87 -13.30 4.06 -2.78
CA ILE A 87 -12.92 2.73 -3.26
C ILE A 87 -12.25 1.98 -2.10
N CYS A 88 -12.66 0.74 -1.88
CA CYS A 88 -11.97 -0.18 -0.99
C CYS A 88 -12.06 -1.59 -1.58
N LEU A 89 -10.95 -2.07 -2.14
CA LEU A 89 -10.82 -3.43 -2.67
C LEU A 89 -9.80 -4.19 -1.82
N SER A 90 -10.17 -5.37 -1.37
CA SER A 90 -9.31 -6.19 -0.51
C SER A 90 -9.01 -7.53 -1.16
N LYS A 91 -7.75 -7.99 -1.04
CA LYS A 91 -7.34 -9.33 -1.44
C LYS A 91 -6.54 -10.00 -0.34
N GLU A 92 -7.06 -11.13 0.14
CA GLU A 92 -6.35 -11.99 1.08
C GLU A 92 -5.19 -12.70 0.35
N LEU A 93 -3.99 -12.59 0.91
CA LEU A 93 -2.75 -13.13 0.37
C LEU A 93 -2.29 -14.38 1.13
N SER A 94 -2.58 -14.44 2.43
CA SER A 94 -2.31 -15.60 3.28
C SER A 94 -3.30 -15.63 4.44
N LYS A 95 -3.76 -16.83 4.81
CA LYS A 95 -4.56 -17.05 6.03
C LYS A 95 -3.72 -16.87 7.28
N ALA A 96 -4.32 -16.86 8.46
CA ALA A 96 -3.57 -16.92 9.70
C ALA A 96 -2.60 -18.11 9.71
N GLY A 97 -1.38 -17.88 10.18
CA GLY A 97 -0.32 -18.88 10.10
C GLY A 97 1.03 -18.38 10.59
N GLU A 98 2.07 -19.13 10.23
CA GLU A 98 3.45 -18.83 10.56
C GLU A 98 4.32 -18.72 9.30
N MET A 99 5.29 -17.81 9.35
CA MET A 99 6.32 -17.67 8.33
C MET A 99 7.69 -17.89 8.95
N THR A 100 8.49 -18.76 8.33
CA THR A 100 9.87 -19.06 8.75
C THR A 100 10.91 -18.61 7.73
N GLN A 101 10.45 -18.19 6.54
CA GLN A 101 11.28 -17.71 5.44
C GLN A 101 10.63 -16.51 4.75
N ASN A 102 11.45 -15.76 4.02
CA ASN A 102 10.98 -14.67 3.15
C ASN A 102 9.96 -15.23 2.15
N SER A 103 8.87 -14.49 1.94
CA SER A 103 7.78 -14.94 1.08
C SER A 103 7.35 -13.83 0.13
N LYS A 104 6.84 -14.25 -1.04
CA LYS A 104 6.29 -13.39 -2.07
C LYS A 104 4.84 -13.78 -2.33
N PHE A 105 3.95 -12.79 -2.36
CA PHE A 105 2.53 -12.98 -2.61
C PHE A 105 2.07 -12.11 -3.79
N SER A 106 1.63 -12.73 -4.87
CA SER A 106 1.15 -12.00 -6.05
C SER A 106 -0.28 -11.52 -5.88
N PHE A 107 -0.58 -10.31 -6.35
CA PHE A 107 -1.91 -9.72 -6.35
C PHE A 107 -2.25 -9.11 -7.71
N CYS A 108 -3.55 -8.99 -7.96
CA CYS A 108 -4.08 -8.32 -9.14
C CYS A 108 -5.52 -7.86 -8.83
N PHE A 109 -5.74 -6.56 -8.98
CA PHE A 109 -7.04 -5.92 -9.00
C PHE A 109 -7.37 -5.55 -10.45
N HIS A 110 -8.41 -6.18 -11.01
CA HIS A 110 -8.77 -6.00 -12.42
C HIS A 110 -9.68 -4.80 -12.59
N ASN A 111 -9.49 -4.04 -13.68
CA ASN A 111 -10.39 -2.98 -14.13
C ASN A 111 -10.81 -2.02 -13.00
N VAL A 112 -9.84 -1.50 -12.24
CA VAL A 112 -10.12 -0.72 -11.03
C VAL A 112 -10.72 0.63 -11.42
N ASN A 113 -11.96 0.89 -10.98
CA ASN A 113 -12.66 2.15 -11.19
C ASN A 113 -11.98 3.25 -10.35
N LYS A 114 -11.37 4.25 -10.99
CA LYS A 114 -10.68 5.40 -10.37
C LYS A 114 -11.31 6.69 -10.90
N PRO A 115 -12.51 7.06 -10.41
CA PRO A 115 -13.33 8.10 -11.02
C PRO A 115 -12.81 9.52 -10.80
N PHE A 116 -11.82 9.71 -9.92
CA PHE A 116 -11.29 11.01 -9.52
C PHE A 116 -9.78 11.08 -9.73
N GLU A 117 -9.29 12.27 -10.10
CA GLU A 117 -7.86 12.56 -10.14
C GLU A 117 -7.31 12.81 -8.73
N SER A 118 -6.09 12.32 -8.46
CA SER A 118 -5.40 12.58 -7.20
C SER A 118 -5.21 14.08 -6.97
N TYR A 119 -5.48 14.55 -5.76
CA TYR A 119 -5.48 15.98 -5.43
C TYR A 119 -4.89 16.23 -4.04
N VAL A 120 -4.00 17.21 -3.95
CA VAL A 120 -3.45 17.69 -2.67
C VAL A 120 -3.74 19.19 -2.57
N GLY A 121 -4.78 19.53 -1.83
CA GLY A 121 -5.20 20.91 -1.58
C GLY A 121 -4.84 21.40 -0.19
N THR A 122 -5.29 22.61 0.13
CA THR A 122 -5.07 23.24 1.45
C THR A 122 -5.89 22.58 2.56
N ASN A 123 -7.07 22.06 2.21
CA ASN A 123 -8.09 21.64 3.19
C ASN A 123 -8.59 20.22 2.98
N VAL A 124 -8.34 19.68 1.78
CA VAL A 124 -8.83 18.39 1.32
C VAL A 124 -7.73 17.72 0.52
N LYS A 125 -7.62 16.40 0.67
CA LYS A 125 -6.72 15.55 -0.08
C LYS A 125 -7.49 14.35 -0.63
N LEU A 126 -7.23 13.99 -1.87
CA LEU A 126 -7.75 12.82 -2.54
C LEU A 126 -6.56 11.95 -2.97
N ARG A 127 -6.48 10.73 -2.46
CA ARG A 127 -5.38 9.79 -2.71
C ARG A 127 -5.84 8.37 -2.90
#